data_AF-A0A2T7VAT6-F1
#
_entry.id   AF-A0A2T7VAT6-F1
#
_cell.length_a   1.000
_cell.length_b   1.000
_cell.length_c   1.000
_cell.angle_alpha   90.00
_cell.angle_beta   90.00
_cell.angle_gamma   90.00
#
_symmetry.space_group_name_H-M   'P 1'
#
loop_
_entity.id
_entity.type
_entity.pdbx_description
1 polymer ?
#
loop_
_entity_poly.entity_id
_entity_poly.type
_entity_poly.pdbx_seq_one_letter_code
_entity_poly.pdbx_strand_id
1 'polypeptide(L)' 'MTASPRDTALALLASRAAGATVCPSEVARAIAPEAWRAAMPSVHAAIDALVEEGRVQLSWKGKPLPTRTGPYRIGRAVAR' A
#
# COMPACT_ATOMS: atom_id res chain seq x y z
N MET A 1 -13.13 0.47 -16.29
CA MET A 1 -12.24 1.44 -15.61
C MET A 1 -11.21 0.63 -14.86
N THR A 2 -9.92 0.78 -15.16
CA THR A 2 -8.86 0.14 -14.37
C THR A 2 -8.87 0.76 -12.96
N ALA A 3 -8.89 -0.08 -11.92
CA ALA A 3 -8.87 0.40 -10.55
C ALA A 3 -7.57 1.17 -10.29
N SER A 4 -7.66 2.33 -9.63
CA SER A 4 -6.47 3.11 -9.30
C SER A 4 -5.63 2.36 -8.26
N PRO A 5 -4.29 2.55 -8.24
CA PRO A 5 -3.46 1.93 -7.22
C PRO A 5 -3.85 2.32 -5.79
N ARG A 6 -4.30 3.57 -5.63
CA ARG A 6 -4.80 4.10 -4.36
C ARG A 6 -6.03 3.34 -3.87
N ASP A 7 -7.07 3.26 -4.69
CA ASP A 7 -8.33 2.61 -4.32
C ASP A 7 -8.12 1.12 -4.07
N THR A 8 -7.26 0.50 -4.88
CA THR A 8 -6.88 -0.90 -4.72
C THR A 8 -6.17 -1.15 -3.38
N ALA A 9 -5.21 -0.31 -3.00
CA ALA A 9 -4.53 -0.42 -1.71
C ALA A 9 -5.51 -0.29 -0.53
N LEU A 10 -6.41 0.71 -0.59
CA LEU A 10 -7.41 0.92 0.45
C LEU A 10 -8.41 -0.23 0.54
N ALA A 11 -8.87 -0.75 -0.61
CA ALA A 11 -9.78 -1.90 -0.66
C ALA A 11 -9.14 -3.17 -0.06
N LEU A 12 -7.89 -3.46 -0.43
CA LEU A 12 -7.14 -4.59 0.12
C LEU A 12 -6.90 -4.45 1.63
N LEU A 13 -6.66 -3.25 2.12
CA LEU A 13 -6.54 -3.00 3.56
C LEU A 13 -7.87 -3.14 4.30
N ALA A 14 -8.97 -2.69 3.68
CA ALA A 14 -10.31 -2.79 4.24
C ALA A 14 -10.79 -4.25 4.32
N SER A 15 -10.39 -5.11 3.39
CA SER A 15 -10.75 -6.53 3.38
C SER A 15 -9.96 -7.39 4.38
N ARG A 16 -9.00 -6.80 5.11
CA ARG A 16 -8.14 -7.51 6.08
C ARG A 16 -8.55 -7.20 7.52
N ALA A 17 -8.16 -8.09 8.44
CA ALA A 17 -8.35 -7.88 9.88
C ALA A 17 -7.70 -6.56 10.36
N ALA A 18 -8.19 -6.01 11.48
CA ALA A 18 -7.60 -4.84 12.10
C ALA A 18 -6.10 -5.08 12.40
N GLY A 19 -5.25 -4.11 12.06
CA GLY A 19 -3.79 -4.22 12.21
C GLY A 19 -3.06 -5.06 11.16
N ALA A 20 -3.76 -5.78 10.28
CA ALA A 20 -3.15 -6.48 9.16
C ALA A 20 -2.56 -5.50 8.13
N THR A 21 -1.54 -5.97 7.41
CA THR A 21 -0.82 -5.18 6.41
C THR A 21 -0.79 -5.88 5.05
N VAL A 22 -0.55 -5.11 4.00
CA VAL A 22 -0.29 -5.61 2.62
C VAL A 22 1.10 -5.16 2.15
N CYS A 23 1.68 -5.77 1.13
CA CYS A 23 2.86 -5.23 0.44
C CYS A 23 2.48 -4.53 -0.89
N PRO A 24 3.35 -3.67 -1.44
CA PRO A 24 3.09 -3.05 -2.75
C PRO A 24 2.83 -4.05 -3.87
N SER A 25 3.50 -5.21 -3.88
CA SER A 25 3.30 -6.20 -4.93
C SER A 25 1.93 -6.89 -4.88
N GLU A 26 1.29 -7.00 -3.70
CA GLU A 26 -0.12 -7.42 -3.59
C GLU A 26 -1.02 -6.41 -4.31
N VAL A 27 -0.81 -5.11 -4.08
CA VAL A 27 -1.56 -4.03 -4.73
C VAL A 27 -1.36 -4.07 -6.25
N ALA A 28 -0.12 -4.19 -6.72
CA ALA A 28 0.18 -4.22 -8.14
C ALA A 28 -0.39 -5.44 -8.87
N ARG A 29 -0.38 -6.62 -8.22
CA ARG A 29 -0.98 -7.83 -8.78
C ARG A 29 -2.49 -7.72 -8.89
N ALA A 30 -3.15 -6.98 -8.00
CA ALA A 30 -4.58 -6.72 -8.10
C ALA A 30 -4.95 -5.79 -9.27
N ILE A 31 -4.04 -4.89 -9.68
CA ILE A 31 -4.26 -3.95 -10.79
C ILE A 31 -3.88 -4.58 -12.14
N ALA A 32 -2.71 -5.20 -12.19
CA ALA A 32 -2.12 -5.76 -13.40
C ALA A 32 -1.51 -7.13 -13.10
N PRO A 33 -2.32 -8.21 -13.01
CA PRO A 33 -1.85 -9.54 -12.63
C PRO A 33 -0.63 -10.02 -13.43
N GLU A 34 -0.67 -9.83 -14.75
CA GLU A 34 0.37 -10.26 -15.69
C GLU A 34 1.55 -9.27 -15.81
N ALA A 35 1.32 -7.99 -15.50
CA ALA A 35 2.29 -6.90 -15.70
C ALA A 35 2.61 -6.13 -14.40
N TRP A 36 2.46 -6.77 -13.24
CA TRP A 36 2.50 -6.11 -11.93
C TRP A 36 3.81 -5.34 -11.67
N ARG A 37 4.93 -5.81 -12.23
CA ARG A 37 6.22 -5.12 -12.11
C ARG A 37 6.19 -3.74 -12.76
N ALA A 38 5.53 -3.61 -13.91
CA ALA A 38 5.35 -2.34 -14.60
C ALA A 38 4.40 -1.39 -13.85
N ALA A 39 3.52 -1.92 -13.01
CA ALA A 39 2.65 -1.13 -12.14
C ALA A 39 3.32 -0.66 -10.83
N MET A 40 4.53 -1.12 -10.51
CA MET A 40 5.20 -0.74 -9.26
C MET A 40 5.43 0.77 -9.09
N PRO A 41 5.88 1.54 -10.11
CA PRO A 41 6.07 2.98 -9.97
C PRO A 41 4.77 3.72 -9.61
N SER A 42 3.64 3.36 -10.21
CA SER A 42 2.35 3.99 -9.92
C SER A 42 1.80 3.59 -8.55
N VAL A 43 2.02 2.33 -8.13
CA VAL A 43 1.71 1.89 -6.77
C VAL A 43 2.52 2.67 -5.75
N HIS A 44 3.83 2.82 -5.95
CA HIS A 44 4.70 3.58 -5.04
C HIS A 44 4.23 5.02 -4.88
N ALA A 45 3.97 5.72 -5.98
CA ALA A 45 3.46 7.09 -5.95
C ALA A 45 2.13 7.20 -5.19
N ALA A 46 1.21 6.26 -5.38
CA ALA A 46 -0.06 6.26 -4.68
C ALA A 46 0.08 5.97 -3.17
N ILE A 47 1.00 5.08 -2.79
CA ILE A 47 1.28 4.82 -1.37
C ILE A 47 1.94 6.02 -0.71
N ASP A 48 2.89 6.67 -1.38
CA ASP A 48 3.56 7.87 -0.85
C ASP A 48 2.51 8.98 -0.58
N ALA A 49 1.59 9.23 -1.52
CA ALA A 49 0.48 10.18 -1.31
C ALA A 49 -0.46 9.78 -0.16
N LEU A 50 -0.81 8.49 -0.04
CA LEU A 50 -1.64 8.00 1.07
C LEU A 50 -0.96 8.14 2.44
N VAL A 51 0.36 8.07 2.50
CA VAL A 51 1.14 8.32 3.72
C VAL A 51 1.11 9.80 4.08
N GLU A 52 1.32 10.69 3.10
CA GLU A 52 1.25 12.15 3.30
C GLU A 52 -0.13 12.59 3.81
N GLU A 53 -1.20 11.96 3.33
CA GLU A 53 -2.57 12.20 3.78
C GLU A 53 -2.93 11.53 5.12
N GLY A 54 -2.01 10.77 5.71
CA GLY A 54 -2.25 10.04 6.96
C GLY A 54 -3.31 8.93 6.85
N ARG A 55 -3.56 8.40 5.64
CA ARG A 55 -4.52 7.32 5.40
C ARG A 55 -3.92 5.94 5.66
N VAL A 56 -2.62 5.81 5.41
CA VAL A 56 -1.85 4.58 5.64
C VAL A 56 -0.57 4.89 6.39
N GLN A 57 0.00 3.86 7.00
CA GLN A 57 1.31 3.90 7.65
C GLN A 57 2.20 2.79 7.10
N LEU A 58 3.50 3.04 7.07
CA LEU A 58 4.48 2.08 6.58
C LEU A 58 5.20 1.40 7.75
N SER A 59 5.56 0.14 7.57
CA SER A 59 6.42 -0.57 8.51
C SER A 59 7.34 -1.57 7.83
N TRP A 60 8.44 -1.91 8.49
CA TRP A 60 9.34 -2.97 8.08
C TRP A 60 9.89 -3.71 9.30
N LYS A 61 9.82 -5.05 9.27
CA LYS A 61 10.18 -5.92 10.41
C LYS A 61 9.54 -5.45 11.73
N GLY A 62 8.27 -5.05 11.67
CA GLY A 62 7.50 -4.57 12.82
C GLY A 62 7.82 -3.15 13.29
N LYS A 63 8.77 -2.45 12.65
CA LYS A 63 9.13 -1.08 13.00
C LYS A 63 8.45 -0.10 12.05
N PRO A 64 7.91 1.04 12.54
CA PRO A 64 7.34 2.06 11.68
C PRO A 64 8.40 2.66 10.76
N LEU A 65 8.01 2.98 9.53
CA LEU A 65 8.84 3.69 8.57
C LEU A 65 8.21 5.05 8.25
N PRO A 66 8.95 6.17 8.37
CA PRO A 66 8.43 7.49 8.04
C PRO A 66 8.29 7.69 6.52
N THR A 67 9.14 7.02 5.75
CA THR A 67 9.14 7.06 4.28
C THR A 67 9.43 5.68 3.73
N ARG A 68 9.03 5.47 2.47
CA ARG A 68 9.24 4.21 1.77
C ARG A 68 10.73 3.97 1.51
N THR A 69 11.28 2.91 2.11
CA THR A 69 12.67 2.48 1.87
C THR A 69 12.74 0.95 1.86
N GLY A 70 13.47 0.39 0.89
CA GLY A 70 13.61 -1.06 0.74
C GLY A 70 12.26 -1.79 0.71
N PRO A 71 12.20 -3.03 1.24
CA PRO A 71 10.93 -3.71 1.48
C PRO A 71 10.13 -3.03 2.59
N TYR A 72 8.81 -2.92 2.40
CA TYR A 72 7.91 -2.33 3.37
C TYR A 72 6.53 -3.00 3.33
N ARG A 73 5.79 -2.81 4.40
CA ARG A 73 4.38 -3.19 4.57
C ARG A 73 3.55 -1.93 4.72
N ILE A 74 2.34 -1.97 4.19
CA ILE A 74 1.36 -0.89 4.22
C ILE A 74 0.27 -1.32 5.19
N GLY A 75 -0.04 -0.49 6.18
CA GLY A 75 -1.14 -0.71 7.13
C GLY A 75 -2.09 0.48 7.17
N ARG A 76 -3.29 0.28 7.69
CA ARG A 76 -4.21 1.40 7.98
C ARG A 76 -3.58 2.32 9.03
N ALA A 77 -3.67 3.62 8.83
CA ALA A 77 -3.38 4.56 9.90
C ALA A 77 -4.41 4.35 11.03
N VAL A 78 -3.93 4.24 12.27
CA VAL A 78 -4.81 4.31 13.43
C VAL A 78 -5.11 5.78 13.67
N ALA A 79 -6.39 6.16 13.62
CA ALA A 79 -6.81 7.46 14.12
C ALA A 79 -6.34 7.55 15.57
N ARG A 80 -5.52 8.55 15.87
CA ARG A 80 -5.02 8.79 17.22
C ARG A 80 -6.09 9.47 18.06
#